data_AF-A0A5N6ZEU3-F1
#
_entry.id   AF-A0A5N6ZEU3-F1
#
_cell.length_a   1.000
_cell.length_b   1.000
_cell.length_c   1.000
_cell.angle_alpha   90.00
_cell.angle_beta   90.00
_cell.angle_gamma   90.00
#
_symmetry.space_group_name_H-M   'P 1'
#
loop_
_entity.id
_entity.type
_entity.pdbx_description
1 polymer ?
#
loop_
_entity_poly.entity_id
_entity_poly.type
_entity_poly.pdbx_seq_one_letter_code
_entity_poly.pdbx_strand_id
1 'polypeptide(L)'
;MMVPADTQIIVLNRIDATRHAMLKAGCLWEEGNEKDSAPIWSLDYTVWQRVLSEQCGFDNNSHKLRYHFELPGGQQTGYAYCEVQWLCAIQLMLQDSEQTVQFEIIPK
;
A
#
# COMPACT_ATOMS: atom_id res chain seq x y z
N MET A 1 -1.75 -15.55 -1.28
CA MET A 1 -1.33 -14.88 -2.53
C MET A 1 0.15 -14.57 -2.41
N MET A 2 0.91 -14.76 -3.50
CA MET A 2 2.33 -14.35 -3.58
C MET A 2 2.39 -12.94 -4.17
N VAL A 3 3.24 -12.10 -3.62
CA VAL A 3 3.49 -10.73 -4.10
C VAL A 3 4.90 -10.71 -4.71
N PRO A 4 5.04 -10.41 -6.01
CA PRO A 4 6.35 -10.19 -6.64
C PRO A 4 7.12 -9.06 -5.97
N ALA A 5 8.44 -9.21 -5.84
CA ALA A 5 9.31 -8.20 -5.22
C ALA A 5 9.21 -6.84 -5.92
N ASP A 6 9.00 -6.85 -7.23
CA ASP A 6 8.94 -5.68 -8.11
C ASP A 6 7.57 -5.04 -8.23
N THR A 7 6.54 -5.60 -7.57
CA THR A 7 5.22 -4.97 -7.47
C THR A 7 5.36 -3.54 -6.98
N GLN A 8 4.85 -2.59 -7.75
CA GLN A 8 4.94 -1.18 -7.43
C GLN A 8 3.93 -0.84 -6.34
N ILE A 9 4.37 -0.15 -5.29
CA ILE A 9 3.53 0.41 -4.25
C ILE A 9 3.71 1.92 -4.28
N ILE A 10 2.61 2.62 -4.56
CA ILE A 10 2.56 4.07 -4.71
C ILE A 10 1.67 4.64 -3.61
N VAL A 11 2.15 5.70 -2.95
CA VAL A 11 1.37 6.49 -2.00
C VAL A 11 1.32 7.93 -2.47
N LEU A 12 0.13 8.38 -2.86
CA LEU A 12 -0.11 9.75 -3.27
C LEU A 12 -0.68 10.54 -2.08
N ASN A 13 0.01 11.60 -1.67
CA ASN A 13 -0.55 12.51 -0.67
C ASN A 13 -1.37 13.60 -1.36
N ARG A 14 -2.69 13.60 -1.12
CA ARG A 14 -3.62 14.58 -1.69
C ARG A 14 -3.70 15.88 -0.87
N ILE A 15 -3.01 15.95 0.26
CA ILE A 15 -2.91 17.12 1.16
C ILE A 15 -1.62 17.90 0.86
N ASP A 16 -0.49 17.20 0.78
CA ASP A 16 0.81 17.75 0.42
C ASP A 16 1.47 16.89 -0.67
N ALA A 17 1.34 17.33 -1.92
CA ALA A 17 1.83 16.60 -3.08
C ALA A 17 3.36 16.42 -3.10
N THR A 18 4.11 17.20 -2.31
CA THR A 18 5.57 17.05 -2.19
C THR A 18 5.96 15.81 -1.38
N ARG A 19 5.03 15.27 -0.57
CA ARG A 19 5.26 14.13 0.33
C ARG A 19 4.57 12.88 -0.18
N HIS A 20 5.22 12.16 -1.08
CA HIS A 20 4.73 10.90 -1.64
C HIS A 20 5.79 9.80 -1.54
N ALA A 21 5.38 8.55 -1.77
CA ALA A 21 6.29 7.42 -1.85
C ALA A 21 6.02 6.56 -3.08
N MET A 22 7.09 6.07 -3.70
CA MET A 22 7.05 5.05 -4.74
C MET A 22 8.14 4.04 -4.41
N LEU A 23 7.74 2.81 -4.12
CA LEU A 23 8.64 1.74 -3.74
C LEU A 23 8.20 0.42 -4.38
N LYS A 24 9.09 -0.57 -4.30
CA LYS A 24 8.80 -1.94 -4.67
C LYS A 24 8.35 -2.72 -3.44
N ALA A 25 7.47 -3.71 -3.60
CA ALA A 25 6.98 -4.53 -2.48
C ALA A 25 8.12 -5.21 -1.71
N GLY A 26 9.21 -5.57 -2.38
CA GLY A 26 10.41 -6.11 -1.74
C GLY A 26 11.07 -5.18 -0.72
N CYS A 27 10.86 -3.86 -0.81
CA CYS A 27 11.33 -2.89 0.19
C CYS A 27 10.56 -2.95 1.51
N LEU A 28 9.42 -3.65 1.54
CA LEU A 28 8.60 -3.85 2.74
C LEU A 28 8.82 -5.23 3.36
N TRP A 29 9.78 -6.02 2.89
CA TRP A 29 10.13 -7.29 3.54
C TRP A 29 11.21 -7.07 4.59
N GLU A 30 11.30 -8.00 5.54
CA GLU A 30 12.42 -8.04 6.48
C GLU A 30 13.77 -8.09 5.74
N GLU A 31 14.75 -7.34 6.25
CA GLU A 31 16.10 -7.27 5.68
C GLU A 31 16.74 -8.67 5.55
N GLY A 32 17.41 -8.92 4.42
CA GLY A 32 18.09 -10.18 4.13
C GLY A 32 17.22 -11.24 3.44
N ASN A 33 15.97 -10.92 3.09
CA ASN A 33 15.05 -11.82 2.40
C ASN A 33 14.98 -11.51 0.90
N GLU A 34 16.11 -11.64 0.19
CA GLU A 34 16.14 -11.49 -1.27
C GLU A 34 15.39 -12.66 -1.93
N LYS A 35 14.14 -12.42 -2.31
CA LYS A 35 13.27 -13.36 -3.00
C LYS A 35 12.65 -12.69 -4.22
N ASP A 36 12.35 -13.45 -5.27
CA ASP A 36 11.60 -12.88 -6.41
C ASP A 36 10.13 -12.61 -6.06
N SER A 37 9.59 -13.36 -5.10
CA SER A 37 8.26 -13.16 -4.54
C SER A 37 8.17 -13.71 -3.12
N ALA A 38 7.29 -13.13 -2.31
CA ALA A 38 7.00 -13.60 -0.96
C ALA A 38 5.48 -13.65 -0.72
N PRO A 39 5.00 -14.46 0.22
CA PRO A 39 3.59 -14.39 0.62
C PRO A 39 3.21 -12.99 1.10
N ILE A 40 1.96 -12.59 0.90
CA ILE A 40 1.49 -11.25 1.27
C ILE A 40 1.72 -10.90 2.76
N TRP A 41 1.64 -11.88 3.65
CA TRP A 41 1.91 -11.72 5.09
C TRP A 41 3.40 -11.54 5.43
N SER A 42 4.30 -11.57 4.44
CA SER A 42 5.70 -11.21 4.59
C SER A 42 5.95 -9.71 4.42
N LEU A 43 4.93 -8.93 4.04
CA LEU A 43 5.01 -7.47 4.05
C LEU A 43 4.94 -6.96 5.49
N ASP A 44 5.98 -6.25 5.92
CA ASP A 44 6.12 -5.72 7.27
C ASP A 44 5.30 -4.43 7.43
N TYR A 45 4.24 -4.52 8.24
CA TYR A 45 3.37 -3.39 8.52
C TYR A 45 4.06 -2.25 9.29
N THR A 46 5.06 -2.56 10.12
CA THR A 46 5.86 -1.55 10.84
C THR A 46 6.70 -0.73 9.87
N VAL A 47 7.33 -1.39 8.89
CA VAL A 47 8.08 -0.70 7.81
C VAL A 47 7.13 0.17 6.99
N TRP A 48 5.97 -0.36 6.63
CA TRP A 48 4.93 0.41 5.94
C TRP A 48 4.49 1.65 6.72
N GLN A 49 4.24 1.52 8.03
CA GLN A 49 3.86 2.65 8.88
C GLN A 49 4.95 3.74 8.92
N ARG A 50 6.24 3.37 8.95
CA ARG A 50 7.35 4.33 8.87
C ARG A 50 7.39 5.06 7.54
N VAL A 51 7.21 4.36 6.42
CA VAL A 51 7.12 5.00 5.08
C VAL A 51 5.98 6.01 5.05
N LEU A 52 4.81 5.65 5.57
CA LEU A 52 3.65 6.54 5.62
C LEU A 52 3.93 7.79 6.46
N SER A 53 4.44 7.65 7.68
CA SER A 53 4.62 8.79 8.59
C SER A 53 5.81 9.67 8.20
N GLU A 54 6.97 9.07 7.94
CA GLU A 54 8.23 9.78 7.74
C GLU A 54 8.30 10.39 6.33
N GLN A 55 8.00 9.60 5.30
CA GLN A 55 8.10 10.08 3.91
C GLN A 55 6.82 10.81 3.49
N CYS A 56 5.67 10.19 3.70
CA CYS A 56 4.41 10.71 3.17
C CYS A 56 3.69 11.69 4.10
N GLY A 57 4.12 11.84 5.36
CA GLY A 57 3.48 12.76 6.31
C GLY A 57 2.09 12.31 6.79
N PHE A 58 1.87 11.01 6.81
CA PHE A 58 0.63 10.44 7.33
C PHE A 58 0.51 10.67 8.84
N ASP A 59 -0.63 11.20 9.28
CA ASP A 59 -1.04 11.28 10.67
C ASP A 59 -2.40 10.60 10.81
N ASN A 60 -2.44 9.53 11.62
CA ASN A 60 -3.65 8.76 11.84
C ASN A 60 -4.75 9.56 12.56
N ASN A 61 -4.47 10.75 13.12
CA ASN A 61 -5.47 11.61 13.74
C ASN A 61 -6.21 12.46 12.71
N SER A 62 -5.53 12.95 11.67
CA SER A 62 -6.08 13.89 10.68
C SER A 62 -6.34 13.28 9.31
N HIS A 63 -5.73 12.13 8.99
CA HIS A 63 -5.75 11.57 7.63
C HIS A 63 -6.45 10.21 7.55
N LYS A 64 -6.87 9.83 6.34
CA LYS A 64 -7.31 8.48 5.96
C LYS A 64 -6.44 7.97 4.83
N LEU A 65 -6.27 6.64 4.79
CA LEU A 65 -5.62 5.94 3.70
C LEU A 65 -6.70 5.30 2.81
N ARG A 66 -6.90 5.87 1.61
CA ARG A 66 -7.87 5.42 0.61
C ARG A 66 -7.19 4.56 -0.45
N TYR A 67 -7.89 3.58 -0.99
CA TYR A 67 -7.47 2.82 -2.17
C TYR A 67 -8.68 2.58 -3.08
N HIS A 68 -8.40 2.28 -4.35
CA HIS A 68 -9.41 1.89 -5.32
C HIS A 68 -9.10 0.49 -5.84
N PHE A 69 -10.14 -0.27 -6.15
CA PHE A 69 -10.02 -1.61 -6.70
C PHE A 69 -11.25 -1.90 -7.57
N GLU A 70 -11.09 -2.78 -8.54
CA GLU A 70 -12.18 -3.13 -9.46
C GLU A 70 -12.96 -4.34 -8.95
N LEU A 71 -14.27 -4.32 -9.16
CA LEU A 71 -15.18 -5.45 -8.99
C LEU A 71 -16.07 -5.57 -10.23
N PRO A 72 -16.74 -6.71 -10.45
CA PRO A 72 -17.83 -6.79 -11.43
C PRO A 72 -18.89 -5.73 -11.13
N GLY A 73 -18.98 -4.70 -11.98
CA GLY A 73 -19.84 -3.53 -11.76
C GLY A 73 -19.11 -2.19 -11.66
N GLY A 74 -17.76 -2.20 -11.66
CA GLY A 74 -16.91 -1.02 -11.76
C GLY A 74 -16.10 -0.72 -10.50
N GLN A 75 -15.36 0.38 -10.56
CA GLN A 75 -14.40 0.79 -9.53
C GLN A 75 -15.06 1.03 -8.18
N GLN A 76 -14.49 0.42 -7.15
CA GLN A 76 -14.87 0.59 -5.75
C GLN A 76 -13.80 1.36 -4.98
N THR A 77 -14.23 2.00 -3.90
CA THR A 77 -13.35 2.71 -2.96
C THR A 77 -13.30 1.98 -1.63
N GLY A 78 -12.09 1.75 -1.11
CA GLY A 78 -11.86 1.20 0.22
C GLY A 78 -10.97 2.10 1.07
N TYR A 79 -10.89 1.77 2.36
CA TYR A 79 -10.04 2.45 3.34
C TYR A 79 -9.30 1.43 4.20
N ALA A 80 -8.02 1.66 4.45
CA ALA A 80 -7.20 0.80 5.30
C ALA A 80 -6.83 1.53 6.60
N TYR A 81 -7.25 0.96 7.74
CA TYR A 81 -7.02 1.51 9.08
C TYR A 81 -6.10 0.64 9.94
N CYS A 82 -5.84 -0.59 9.52
CA CYS A 82 -4.97 -1.53 10.21
C CYS A 82 -4.25 -2.47 9.23
N GLU A 83 -3.32 -3.26 9.75
CA GLU A 83 -2.54 -4.24 8.98
C GLU A 83 -3.41 -5.18 8.15
N VAL A 84 -4.41 -5.82 8.78
CA VAL A 84 -5.27 -6.78 8.09
C VAL A 84 -5.98 -6.13 6.89
N GLN A 85 -6.50 -4.91 7.07
CA GLN A 85 -7.17 -4.18 5.99
C GLN A 85 -6.20 -3.74 4.91
N TRP A 86 -4.98 -3.35 5.27
CA TRP A 86 -3.93 -3.02 4.32
C TRP A 86 -3.52 -4.22 3.47
N LEU A 87 -3.33 -5.39 4.08
CA LEU A 87 -3.07 -6.63 3.35
C LEU A 87 -4.24 -7.01 2.43
N CYS A 88 -5.48 -6.89 2.91
CA CYS A 88 -6.67 -7.12 2.07
C CYS A 88 -6.74 -6.14 0.89
N ALA A 89 -6.40 -4.86 1.10
CA ALA A 89 -6.39 -3.86 0.03
C ALA A 89 -5.40 -4.22 -1.08
N ILE A 90 -4.18 -4.62 -0.70
CA ILE A 90 -3.15 -5.10 -1.64
C ILE A 90 -3.66 -6.33 -2.40
N GLN A 91 -4.25 -7.29 -1.70
CA GLN A 91 -4.79 -8.49 -2.32
C GLN A 91 -5.87 -8.18 -3.35
N LEU A 92 -6.79 -7.24 -3.05
CA LEU A 92 -7.84 -6.83 -3.97
C LEU A 92 -7.29 -6.10 -5.21
N MET A 93 -6.33 -5.19 -5.03
CA MET A 93 -5.72 -4.45 -6.15
C MET A 93 -4.94 -5.38 -7.09
N LEU A 94 -4.22 -6.37 -6.55
CA LEU A 94 -3.42 -7.30 -7.36
C LEU A 94 -4.24 -8.38 -8.05
N GLN A 95 -5.53 -8.55 -7.72
CA GLN A 95 -6.39 -9.51 -8.42
C GLN A 95 -6.69 -9.09 -9.86
N ASP A 96 -6.60 -7.80 -10.19
CA ASP A 96 -7.09 -7.24 -11.45
C ASP A 96 -6.00 -6.84 -12.46
N SER A 97 -4.82 -7.47 -12.36
CA SER A 97 -3.72 -7.49 -13.35
C SER A 97 -2.75 -6.32 -13.43
N GLU A 98 -2.99 -5.19 -12.76
CA GLU A 98 -1.95 -4.18 -12.60
C GLU A 98 -1.01 -4.57 -11.46
N GLN A 99 0.28 -4.75 -11.73
CA GLN A 99 1.32 -4.94 -10.70
C GLN A 99 1.58 -3.66 -9.89
N THR A 100 0.56 -2.82 -9.75
CA THR A 100 0.61 -1.52 -9.13
C THR A 100 -0.46 -1.47 -8.05
N VAL A 101 -0.01 -1.24 -6.83
CA VAL A 101 -0.82 -0.98 -5.65
C VAL A 101 -0.75 0.51 -5.39
N GLN A 102 -1.90 1.18 -5.37
CA GLN A 102 -1.96 2.61 -5.10
C GLN A 102 -2.81 2.93 -3.87
N PHE A 103 -2.21 3.69 -2.96
CA PHE A 103 -2.88 4.31 -1.84
C PHE A 103 -2.87 5.82 -1.96
N GLU A 104 -3.86 6.46 -1.35
CA GLU A 104 -3.98 7.91 -1.28
C GLU A 104 -4.15 8.35 0.17
N ILE A 105 -3.37 9.35 0.59
CA ILE A 105 -3.59 10.05 1.84
C ILE A 105 -4.57 11.20 1.57
N ILE A 106 -5.70 11.18 2.27
CA ILE A 106 -6.76 12.19 2.18
C ILE A 106 -7.10 12.73 3.57
N PRO A 107 -7.70 13.93 3.69
CA PRO A 107 -8.24 14.40 4.97
C PRO A 107 -9.37 13.50 5.46
N LYS A 108 -9.51 13.39 6.78
CA LYS A 108 -10.64 12.68 7.41
C LYS A 108 -11.99 13.34 7.16
#